data_AF-A0A644TWX3-F1
#
_entry.id   AF-A0A644TWX3-F1
#
_cell.length_a   1.000
_cell.length_b   1.000
_cell.length_c   1.000
_cell.angle_alpha   90.00
_cell.angle_beta   90.00
_cell.angle_gamma   90.00
#
_symmetry.space_group_name_H-M   'P 1'
#
loop_
_entity.id
_entity.type
_entity.pdbx_description
1 polymer ?
#
loop_
_entity_poly.entity_id
_entity_poly.type
_entity_poly.pdbx_seq_one_letter_code
_entity_poly.pdbx_strand_id
1 'polypeptide(L)'
;MKSGILKFKILSITILIIASLSILLFSSCEEVDRHYRSKILMLKVDYLTNNFEGGKELLFHQPSETFTIRTEYSPPGDFGNIKLVYEELNKVIFDGDIIWMGLGQIIYPQNILLASEFEHVLTNDYITPREGFENVFNPQNTNYDYSQIWSSVQGLVTVRDYLRSNPNATVKLFLYTPSVGVGNPEDWDWIIFLKN
;
A
#
# COMPACT_ATOMS: atom_id res chain seq x y z
N MET A 1 56.65 27.44 37.00
CA MET A 1 55.39 26.67 37.19
C MET A 1 54.22 27.06 36.26
N LYS A 2 54.20 28.23 35.60
CA LYS A 2 53.06 28.65 34.75
C LYS A 2 53.05 28.09 33.31
N SER A 3 54.20 27.70 32.76
CA SER A 3 54.34 27.29 31.35
C SER A 3 53.77 25.89 31.04
N GLY A 4 53.86 24.93 31.97
CA GLY A 4 53.34 23.57 31.78
C GLY A 4 51.81 23.49 31.72
N ILE A 5 51.13 24.34 32.51
CA ILE A 5 49.66 24.37 32.60
C ILE A 5 49.04 24.91 31.31
N LEU A 6 49.70 25.88 30.64
CA LEU A 6 49.22 26.45 29.39
C LEU A 6 49.31 25.45 28.23
N LYS A 7 50.41 24.68 28.15
CA LYS A 7 50.58 23.64 27.12
C LYS A 7 49.57 22.49 27.28
N PHE A 8 49.25 22.11 28.52
CA PHE A 8 48.23 21.08 28.79
C PHE A 8 46.82 21.52 28.40
N LYS A 9 46.46 22.79 28.67
CA LYS A 9 45.17 23.36 28.25
C LYS A 9 45.03 23.44 26.73
N ILE A 10 46.07 23.87 26.03
CA ILE A 10 46.05 23.94 24.56
C ILE A 10 45.93 22.53 23.96
N LEU A 11 46.71 21.55 24.44
CA LEU A 11 46.63 20.16 23.96
C LEU A 11 45.24 19.53 24.20
N SER A 12 44.62 19.82 25.35
CA SER A 12 43.29 19.31 25.69
C SER A 12 42.17 19.93 24.85
N ILE A 13 42.29 21.22 24.49
CA ILE A 13 41.36 21.91 23.59
C ILE A 13 41.48 21.38 22.16
N THR A 14 42.71 21.12 21.66
CA THR A 14 42.91 20.58 20.31
C THR A 14 42.33 19.16 20.16
N ILE A 15 42.45 18.32 21.19
CA ILE A 15 41.85 16.97 21.20
C ILE A 15 40.31 17.04 21.18
N LEU A 16 39.71 18.00 21.91
CA LEU A 16 38.26 18.18 21.92
C LEU A 16 37.71 18.67 20.57
N ILE A 17 38.44 19.55 19.88
CA ILE A 17 38.05 20.04 18.56
C ILE A 17 38.14 18.92 17.51
N ILE A 18 39.21 18.11 17.53
CA ILE A 18 39.37 16.97 16.63
C ILE A 18 38.29 15.90 16.88
N ALA A 19 37.95 15.63 18.15
CA ALA A 19 36.86 14.72 18.51
C ALA A 19 35.49 15.24 18.04
N SER A 20 35.23 16.56 18.12
CA SER A 20 33.97 17.15 17.62
C SER A 20 33.87 17.13 16.09
N LEU A 21 34.99 17.30 15.39
CA LEU A 21 35.05 17.24 13.93
C LEU A 21 34.89 15.81 13.40
N SER A 22 35.32 14.82 14.20
CA SER A 22 35.14 13.39 13.92
C SER A 22 33.66 12.97 14.02
N ILE A 23 32.90 13.57 14.94
CA ILE A 23 31.48 13.26 15.15
C ILE A 23 30.60 13.85 14.03
N LEU A 24 31.05 14.91 13.37
CA LEU A 24 30.34 15.52 12.24
C LEU A 24 30.53 14.76 10.90
N LEU A 25 31.48 13.82 10.82
CA LEU A 25 31.76 13.06 9.59
C LEU A 25 31.00 11.72 9.48
N PHE A 26 30.26 11.31 10.53
CA PHE A 26 29.50 10.05 10.53
C PHE A 26 27.98 10.21 10.38
N SER A 27 27.49 11.41 10.07
CA SER A 27 26.04 11.66 9.90
C SER A 27 25.65 11.98 8.45
N SER A 28 26.34 11.37 7.49
CA SER A 28 25.80 11.21 6.13
C SER A 28 25.28 9.79 6.00
N CYS A 29 24.15 9.50 6.66
CA CYS A 29 23.30 8.42 6.21
C CYS A 29 22.74 8.90 4.88
N GLU A 30 23.41 8.54 3.79
CA GLU A 30 22.90 8.74 2.45
C GLU A 30 21.59 7.93 2.42
N GLU A 31 20.44 8.61 2.50
CA GLU A 31 19.19 8.01 2.08
C GLU A 31 19.44 7.62 0.62
N VAL A 32 19.70 6.33 0.39
CA VAL A 32 19.73 5.77 -0.95
C VAL A 32 18.38 6.12 -1.54
N ASP A 33 18.37 7.11 -2.44
CA ASP A 33 17.19 7.61 -3.12
C ASP A 33 16.61 6.44 -3.93
N ARG A 34 15.72 5.69 -3.30
CA ARG A 34 15.02 4.58 -3.94
C ARG A 34 13.97 5.22 -4.82
N HIS A 35 14.41 5.60 -6.02
CA HIS A 35 13.53 6.09 -7.07
C HIS A 35 12.61 4.96 -7.55
N TYR A 36 11.49 4.77 -6.85
CA TYR A 36 10.41 3.91 -7.30
C TYR A 36 9.70 4.57 -8.47
N ARG A 37 9.65 3.86 -9.60
CA ARG A 37 9.11 4.39 -10.86
C ARG A 37 7.66 4.00 -11.10
N SER A 38 7.19 2.92 -10.46
CA SER A 38 5.78 2.55 -10.43
C SER A 38 5.37 2.26 -9.00
N LYS A 39 4.19 2.72 -8.62
CA LYS A 39 3.58 2.48 -7.32
C LYS A 39 2.15 2.00 -7.52
N ILE A 40 1.74 1.04 -6.71
CA ILE A 40 0.36 0.57 -6.63
C ILE A 40 -0.13 0.82 -5.23
N LEU A 41 -1.25 1.53 -5.08
CA LEU A 41 -1.96 1.68 -3.82
C LEU A 41 -3.00 0.58 -3.73
N MET A 42 -2.88 -0.28 -2.72
CA MET A 42 -3.91 -1.23 -2.32
C MET A 42 -4.72 -0.67 -1.15
N LEU A 43 -6.04 -0.74 -1.20
CA LEU A 43 -6.94 -0.35 -0.12
C LEU A 43 -7.89 -1.51 0.21
N LYS A 44 -8.27 -1.61 1.48
CA LYS A 44 -9.21 -2.58 2.02
C LYS A 44 -10.44 -1.85 2.55
N VAL A 45 -11.61 -2.28 2.11
CA VAL A 45 -12.90 -1.72 2.50
C VAL A 45 -13.82 -2.87 2.86
N ASP A 46 -14.40 -2.82 4.06
CA ASP A 46 -15.31 -3.85 4.56
C ASP A 46 -16.54 -3.98 3.65
N TYR A 47 -16.91 -5.22 3.33
CA TYR A 47 -17.97 -5.53 2.36
C TYR A 47 -19.36 -5.05 2.80
N LEU A 48 -19.69 -5.14 4.09
CA LEU A 48 -21.05 -4.89 4.58
C LEU A 48 -21.27 -3.42 4.96
N THR A 49 -20.28 -2.83 5.61
CA THR A 49 -20.33 -1.49 6.20
C THR A 49 -19.77 -0.43 5.26
N ASN A 50 -19.02 -0.81 4.22
CA ASN A 50 -18.24 0.07 3.35
C ASN A 50 -17.21 0.92 4.11
N ASN A 51 -16.84 0.55 5.34
CA ASN A 51 -15.83 1.26 6.10
C ASN A 51 -14.45 1.01 5.50
N PHE A 52 -13.68 2.10 5.33
CA PHE A 52 -12.27 1.97 4.98
C PHE A 52 -11.50 1.41 6.17
N GLU A 53 -10.78 0.32 5.96
CA GLU A 53 -10.09 -0.40 7.03
C GLU A 53 -8.58 -0.19 7.03
N GLY A 54 -8.00 0.10 5.86
CA GLY A 54 -6.56 0.29 5.73
C GLY A 54 -6.04 0.08 4.32
N GLY A 55 -4.73 0.20 4.14
CA GLY A 55 -4.11 0.09 2.83
C GLY A 55 -2.59 -0.06 2.84
N LYS A 56 -2.01 -0.20 1.65
CA LYS A 56 -0.57 -0.34 1.46
C LYS A 56 -0.14 0.22 0.11
N GLU A 57 0.92 1.02 0.11
CA GLU A 57 1.67 1.30 -1.13
C GLU A 57 2.67 0.17 -1.42
N LEU A 58 2.58 -0.39 -2.61
CA LEU A 58 3.51 -1.34 -3.18
C LEU A 58 4.42 -0.60 -4.15
N LEU A 59 5.72 -0.67 -3.90
CA LEU A 59 6.71 0.18 -4.56
C LEU A 59 7.60 -0.65 -5.49
N PHE A 60 7.68 -0.25 -6.76
CA PHE A 60 8.42 -0.96 -7.80
C PHE A 60 9.47 -0.04 -8.46
N HIS A 61 10.68 -0.57 -8.64
CA HIS A 61 11.77 0.17 -9.30
C HIS A 61 11.60 0.21 -10.82
N GLN A 62 10.96 -0.81 -11.39
CA GLN A 62 10.67 -0.88 -12.81
C GLN A 62 9.51 0.08 -13.17
N PRO A 63 9.65 0.86 -14.24
CA PRO A 63 8.54 1.64 -14.78
C PRO A 63 7.56 0.73 -15.51
N SER A 64 6.31 1.17 -15.61
CA SER A 64 5.30 0.61 -16.51
C SER A 64 4.27 1.69 -16.83
N GLU A 65 3.87 1.74 -18.10
CA GLU A 65 2.86 2.69 -18.58
C GLU A 65 1.45 2.20 -18.28
N THR A 66 1.24 0.89 -18.42
CA THR A 66 -0.05 0.24 -18.22
C THR A 66 -0.14 -0.42 -16.84
N PHE A 67 -1.36 -0.77 -16.46
CA PHE A 67 -1.64 -1.57 -15.28
C PHE A 67 -2.61 -2.67 -15.66
N THR A 68 -2.13 -3.91 -15.73
CA THR A 68 -2.95 -5.08 -15.98
C THR A 68 -2.80 -6.04 -14.81
N ILE A 69 -3.93 -6.59 -14.37
CA ILE A 69 -3.94 -7.57 -13.29
C ILE A 69 -4.33 -8.91 -13.87
N ARG A 70 -3.43 -9.87 -13.76
CA ARG A 70 -3.74 -11.28 -13.98
C ARG A 70 -4.18 -11.91 -12.66
N THR A 71 -5.31 -12.60 -12.70
CA THR A 71 -5.86 -13.32 -11.56
C THR A 71 -5.52 -14.81 -11.66
N GLU A 72 -4.86 -15.33 -10.63
CA GLU A 72 -4.55 -16.75 -10.44
C GLU A 72 -5.43 -17.26 -9.29
N TYR A 73 -6.45 -18.05 -9.61
CA TYR A 73 -7.45 -18.52 -8.65
C TYR A 73 -7.44 -20.05 -8.55
N SER A 74 -7.27 -20.55 -7.33
CA SER A 74 -7.44 -21.96 -6.99
C SER A 74 -8.71 -22.10 -6.15
N PRO A 75 -9.80 -22.66 -6.69
CA PRO A 75 -11.05 -22.78 -5.96
C PRO A 75 -10.87 -23.71 -4.74
N PRO A 76 -11.53 -23.38 -3.61
CA PRO A 76 -11.43 -24.18 -2.40
C PRO A 76 -12.22 -25.49 -2.52
N GLY A 77 -11.54 -26.61 -2.27
CA GLY A 77 -12.18 -27.84 -1.81
C GLY A 77 -12.35 -27.75 -0.29
N ASP A 78 -11.24 -27.96 0.43
CA ASP A 78 -11.07 -27.52 1.82
C ASP A 78 -10.25 -26.21 1.89
N PHE A 79 -9.23 -26.11 1.03
CA PHE A 79 -8.33 -24.97 0.92
C PHE A 79 -8.24 -24.53 -0.54
N GLY A 80 -8.22 -23.22 -0.73
CA GLY A 80 -8.01 -22.53 -2.01
C GLY A 80 -7.28 -21.23 -1.76
N ASN A 81 -7.02 -20.47 -2.82
CA ASN A 81 -6.38 -19.17 -2.72
C ASN A 81 -6.68 -18.32 -3.96
N ILE A 82 -6.49 -17.02 -3.81
CA ILE A 82 -6.49 -16.07 -4.92
C ILE A 82 -5.22 -15.23 -4.88
N LYS A 83 -4.59 -15.08 -6.04
CA LYS A 83 -3.39 -14.29 -6.23
C LYS A 83 -3.60 -13.33 -7.39
N LEU A 84 -3.24 -12.07 -7.18
CA LEU A 84 -3.25 -11.03 -8.21
C LEU A 84 -1.82 -10.66 -8.55
N VAL A 85 -1.52 -10.68 -9.84
CA VAL A 85 -0.19 -10.38 -10.37
C VAL A 85 -0.29 -9.13 -11.23
N TYR A 86 0.52 -8.13 -10.90
CA TYR A 86 0.82 -7.02 -11.79
C TYR A 86 1.60 -7.58 -12.99
N GLU A 87 0.91 -7.71 -14.11
CA GLU A 87 1.34 -8.50 -15.26
C GLU A 87 2.62 -7.94 -15.90
N GLU A 88 2.67 -6.62 -16.08
CA GLU A 88 3.79 -5.92 -16.72
C GLU A 88 5.12 -6.13 -15.98
N LEU A 89 5.07 -6.31 -14.65
CA LEU A 89 6.27 -6.50 -13.83
C LEU A 89 6.43 -7.95 -13.36
N ASN A 90 5.45 -8.81 -13.64
CA ASN A 90 5.31 -10.16 -13.07
C ASN A 90 5.53 -10.16 -11.54
N LYS A 91 4.83 -9.26 -10.84
CA LYS A 91 4.91 -9.12 -9.38
C LYS A 91 3.57 -9.36 -8.72
N VAL A 92 3.56 -10.17 -7.66
CA VAL A 92 2.38 -10.36 -6.82
C VAL A 92 2.05 -9.04 -6.13
N ILE A 93 0.79 -8.64 -6.23
CA ILE A 93 0.23 -7.45 -5.55
C ILE A 93 -0.82 -7.82 -4.51
N PHE A 94 -1.34 -9.04 -4.56
CA PHE A 94 -2.20 -9.63 -3.54
C PHE A 94 -2.06 -11.15 -3.55
N ASP A 95 -2.06 -11.76 -2.36
CA ASP A 95 -2.14 -13.20 -2.17
C ASP A 95 -2.96 -13.46 -0.91
N GLY A 96 -4.04 -14.23 -1.02
CA GLY A 96 -4.94 -14.51 0.09
C GLY A 96 -5.51 -15.93 0.05
N ASP A 97 -5.58 -16.55 1.22
CA ASP A 97 -6.17 -17.88 1.41
C ASP A 97 -7.70 -17.83 1.29
N ILE A 98 -8.30 -18.94 0.88
CA ILE A 98 -9.74 -19.14 0.91
C ILE A 98 -9.99 -20.50 1.55
N ILE A 99 -10.72 -20.54 2.67
CA ILE A 99 -10.90 -21.76 3.46
C ILE A 99 -12.38 -22.11 3.54
N TRP A 100 -12.71 -23.37 3.26
CA TRP A 100 -14.06 -23.89 3.43
C TRP A 100 -14.38 -24.09 4.91
N MET A 101 -15.48 -23.49 5.40
CA MET A 101 -15.84 -23.48 6.82
C MET A 101 -14.68 -23.07 7.76
N GLY A 102 -13.83 -22.17 7.29
CA GLY A 102 -12.74 -21.57 8.05
C GLY A 102 -12.49 -20.14 7.59
N LEU A 103 -11.52 -19.50 8.22
CA LEU A 103 -11.13 -18.13 7.90
C LEU A 103 -9.74 -18.14 7.25
N GLY A 104 -9.68 -17.82 5.96
CA GLY A 104 -8.44 -17.49 5.28
C GLY A 104 -7.85 -16.16 5.76
N GLN A 105 -6.66 -15.82 5.27
CA GLN A 105 -5.96 -14.59 5.59
C GLN A 105 -5.30 -14.00 4.35
N ILE A 106 -5.06 -12.70 4.38
CA ILE A 106 -4.21 -12.02 3.40
C ILE A 106 -2.75 -12.37 3.74
N ILE A 107 -2.09 -13.13 2.87
CA ILE A 107 -0.67 -13.50 2.99
C ILE A 107 0.21 -12.34 2.51
N TYR A 108 -0.21 -11.67 1.44
CA TYR A 108 0.47 -10.50 0.88
C TYR A 108 -0.54 -9.46 0.38
N PRO A 109 -0.30 -8.16 0.61
CA PRO A 109 0.85 -7.58 1.31
C PRO A 109 0.74 -7.70 2.84
N GLN A 110 1.90 -7.79 3.49
CA GLN A 110 2.00 -7.70 4.95
C GLN A 110 2.12 -6.24 5.39
N ASN A 111 1.85 -5.99 6.68
CA ASN A 111 1.96 -4.67 7.30
C ASN A 111 1.08 -3.63 6.58
N ILE A 112 -0.19 -4.00 6.34
CA ILE A 112 -1.23 -3.08 5.89
C ILE A 112 -1.40 -2.02 6.98
N LEU A 113 -1.32 -0.75 6.58
CA LEU A 113 -1.52 0.38 7.48
C LEU A 113 -3.00 0.49 7.85
N LEU A 114 -3.28 0.88 9.08
CA LEU A 114 -4.64 1.08 9.57
C LEU A 114 -5.27 2.31 8.92
N ALA A 115 -6.60 2.34 8.79
CA ALA A 115 -7.33 3.48 8.24
C ALA A 115 -6.96 4.82 8.91
N SER A 116 -6.74 4.82 10.22
CA SER A 116 -6.35 6.01 11.00
C SER A 116 -4.99 6.60 10.61
N GLU A 117 -4.16 5.86 9.87
CA GLU A 117 -2.86 6.31 9.39
C GLU A 117 -2.93 7.02 8.04
N PHE A 118 -4.12 7.08 7.41
CA PHE A 118 -4.32 7.80 6.17
C PHE A 118 -4.95 9.17 6.42
N GLU A 119 -4.38 10.18 5.78
CA GLU A 119 -4.94 11.53 5.81
C GLU A 119 -6.13 11.66 4.86
N HIS A 120 -7.12 12.46 5.26
CA HIS A 120 -8.25 12.84 4.45
C HIS A 120 -8.12 14.28 3.95
N VAL A 121 -8.60 14.54 2.74
CA VAL A 121 -8.73 15.91 2.27
C VAL A 121 -9.74 16.69 3.12
N LEU A 122 -9.51 18.00 3.24
CA LEU A 122 -10.40 18.91 3.96
C LEU A 122 -11.56 19.43 3.09
N THR A 123 -11.59 19.03 1.82
CA THR A 123 -12.60 19.47 0.85
C THR A 123 -13.80 18.52 0.86
N ASN A 124 -14.98 19.08 0.55
CA ASN A 124 -16.23 18.32 0.47
C ASN A 124 -16.56 17.85 -0.95
N ASP A 125 -15.62 17.96 -1.89
CA ASP A 125 -15.83 17.52 -3.26
C ASP A 125 -15.76 15.99 -3.38
N TYR A 126 -16.51 15.47 -4.35
CA TYR A 126 -16.52 14.06 -4.67
C TYR A 126 -15.82 13.85 -6.02
N ILE A 127 -14.72 13.10 -6.04
CA ILE A 127 -14.03 12.75 -7.28
C ILE A 127 -14.31 11.28 -7.59
N THR A 128 -14.65 11.03 -8.84
CA THR A 128 -14.84 9.68 -9.39
C THR A 128 -13.71 9.41 -10.38
N PRO A 129 -13.17 8.18 -10.46
CA PRO A 129 -12.19 7.84 -11.49
C PRO A 129 -12.79 8.04 -12.88
N ARG A 130 -12.06 8.70 -13.77
CA ARG A 130 -12.54 9.06 -15.12
C ARG A 130 -12.87 7.81 -15.96
N GLU A 131 -11.98 6.82 -15.91
CA GLU A 131 -12.13 5.56 -16.64
C GLU A 131 -12.95 4.52 -15.86
N GLY A 132 -13.54 4.90 -14.72
CA GLY A 132 -14.41 4.04 -13.92
C GLY A 132 -13.69 2.90 -13.20
N PHE A 133 -14.39 1.78 -13.09
CA PHE A 133 -13.99 0.62 -12.30
C PHE A 133 -13.90 -0.63 -13.15
N GLU A 134 -12.92 -1.48 -12.85
CA GLU A 134 -12.75 -2.80 -13.43
C GLU A 134 -12.74 -3.84 -12.31
N ASN A 135 -13.69 -4.77 -12.33
CA ASN A 135 -13.68 -5.90 -11.41
C ASN A 135 -12.83 -7.03 -12.00
N VAL A 136 -11.62 -7.20 -11.46
CA VAL A 136 -10.61 -8.13 -12.00
C VAL A 136 -10.88 -9.58 -11.63
N PHE A 137 -11.88 -9.83 -10.79
CA PHE A 137 -12.35 -11.17 -10.46
C PHE A 137 -13.82 -11.17 -10.05
N ASN A 138 -14.71 -11.46 -11.02
CA ASN A 138 -16.15 -11.56 -10.82
C ASN A 138 -16.72 -12.82 -11.48
N PRO A 139 -16.40 -14.02 -10.96
CA PRO A 139 -16.73 -15.28 -11.63
C PRO A 139 -18.24 -15.52 -11.79
N GLN A 140 -19.08 -14.90 -10.95
CA GLN A 140 -20.54 -14.97 -11.06
C GLN A 140 -21.15 -13.87 -11.93
N ASN A 141 -20.32 -12.96 -12.47
CA ASN A 141 -20.75 -11.80 -13.24
C ASN A 141 -21.83 -10.97 -12.50
N THR A 142 -21.67 -10.83 -11.18
CA THR A 142 -22.58 -10.08 -10.33
C THR A 142 -22.48 -8.59 -10.66
N ASN A 143 -23.62 -7.92 -10.73
CA ASN A 143 -23.66 -6.47 -10.89
C ASN A 143 -23.55 -5.80 -9.52
N TYR A 144 -22.43 -5.13 -9.25
CA TYR A 144 -22.18 -4.41 -8.01
C TYR A 144 -22.23 -2.90 -8.23
N ASP A 145 -22.71 -2.17 -7.23
CA ASP A 145 -22.59 -0.71 -7.17
C ASP A 145 -21.28 -0.33 -6.47
N TYR A 146 -20.26 0.02 -7.25
CA TYR A 146 -18.95 0.41 -6.72
C TYR A 146 -18.94 1.82 -6.10
N SER A 147 -20.01 2.62 -6.24
CA SER A 147 -20.04 3.98 -5.71
C SER A 147 -19.98 4.04 -4.19
N GLN A 148 -20.62 3.09 -3.49
CA GLN A 148 -20.62 3.03 -2.04
C GLN A 148 -19.23 2.74 -1.49
N ILE A 149 -18.57 1.73 -2.06
CA ILE A 149 -17.20 1.33 -1.72
C ILE A 149 -16.22 2.45 -2.05
N TRP A 150 -16.38 3.10 -3.21
CA TRP A 150 -15.52 4.21 -3.60
C TRP A 150 -15.69 5.43 -2.69
N SER A 151 -16.91 5.68 -2.19
CA SER A 151 -17.20 6.85 -1.35
C SER A 151 -16.36 6.89 -0.06
N SER A 152 -15.97 5.73 0.48
CA SER A 152 -15.18 5.64 1.71
C SER A 152 -13.68 5.91 1.51
N VAL A 153 -13.17 5.76 0.28
CA VAL A 153 -11.75 5.92 -0.02
C VAL A 153 -11.42 7.14 -0.87
N GLN A 154 -12.40 7.67 -1.61
CA GLN A 154 -12.16 8.77 -2.55
C GLN A 154 -11.56 10.00 -1.86
N GLY A 155 -11.95 10.27 -0.60
CA GLY A 155 -11.47 11.42 0.18
C GLY A 155 -10.06 11.27 0.77
N LEU A 156 -9.38 10.15 0.59
CA LEU A 156 -8.01 9.96 1.08
C LEU A 156 -7.03 10.79 0.25
N VAL A 157 -6.12 11.52 0.91
CA VAL A 157 -5.10 12.35 0.23
C VAL A 157 -4.30 11.51 -0.76
N THR A 158 -3.83 10.33 -0.34
CA THR A 158 -3.07 9.41 -1.22
C THR A 158 -3.89 8.96 -2.44
N VAL A 159 -5.20 8.72 -2.29
CA VAL A 159 -6.07 8.38 -3.42
C VAL A 159 -6.16 9.55 -4.41
N ARG A 160 -6.32 10.78 -3.90
CA ARG A 160 -6.32 11.98 -4.76
C ARG A 160 -5.01 12.13 -5.51
N ASP A 161 -3.89 11.87 -4.86
CA ASP A 161 -2.57 12.00 -5.46
C ASP A 161 -2.36 11.00 -6.59
N TYR A 162 -2.78 9.74 -6.39
CA TYR A 162 -2.73 8.70 -7.42
C TYR A 162 -3.61 9.03 -8.62
N LEU A 163 -4.82 9.54 -8.40
CA LEU A 163 -5.69 9.98 -9.50
C LEU A 163 -5.12 11.21 -10.23
N ARG A 164 -4.41 12.10 -9.53
CA ARG A 164 -3.77 13.26 -10.15
C ARG A 164 -2.55 12.87 -10.98
N SER A 165 -1.75 11.92 -10.50
CA SER A 165 -0.56 11.44 -11.21
C SER A 165 -0.90 10.55 -12.40
N ASN A 166 -2.04 9.84 -12.34
CA ASN A 166 -2.58 9.06 -13.45
C ASN A 166 -4.08 9.31 -13.67
N PRO A 167 -4.46 10.44 -14.31
CA PRO A 167 -5.87 10.85 -14.47
C PRO A 167 -6.74 9.92 -15.32
N ASN A 168 -6.11 9.06 -16.11
CA ASN A 168 -6.77 8.09 -16.97
C ASN A 168 -6.63 6.66 -16.42
N ALA A 169 -6.29 6.50 -15.14
CA ALA A 169 -6.29 5.20 -14.49
C ALA A 169 -7.72 4.68 -14.35
N THR A 170 -7.94 3.43 -14.76
CA THR A 170 -9.08 2.63 -14.29
C THR A 170 -8.78 2.14 -12.88
N VAL A 171 -9.75 2.28 -11.97
CA VAL A 171 -9.64 1.70 -10.62
C VAL A 171 -9.94 0.22 -10.72
N LYS A 172 -8.99 -0.63 -10.32
CA LYS A 172 -9.18 -2.08 -10.34
C LYS A 172 -9.60 -2.56 -8.96
N LEU A 173 -10.52 -3.51 -8.89
CA LEU A 173 -11.00 -4.04 -7.61
C LEU A 173 -11.46 -5.50 -7.73
N PHE A 174 -11.60 -6.17 -6.60
CA PHE A 174 -12.31 -7.44 -6.52
C PHE A 174 -12.84 -7.65 -5.09
N LEU A 175 -13.82 -8.54 -4.95
CA LEU A 175 -14.33 -8.97 -3.65
C LEU A 175 -13.52 -10.16 -3.18
N TYR A 176 -12.82 -10.02 -2.06
CA TYR A 176 -12.10 -11.08 -1.40
C TYR A 176 -12.99 -11.76 -0.36
N THR A 177 -13.17 -13.08 -0.51
CA THR A 177 -14.03 -13.90 0.35
C THR A 177 -13.18 -15.00 1.02
N PRO A 178 -12.49 -14.71 2.14
CA PRO A 178 -11.58 -15.66 2.78
C PRO A 178 -12.29 -16.86 3.42
N SER A 179 -13.59 -16.73 3.72
CA SER A 179 -14.44 -17.79 4.26
C SER A 179 -15.56 -18.15 3.29
N VAL A 180 -15.65 -19.43 2.90
CA VAL A 180 -16.69 -19.96 1.99
C VAL A 180 -17.38 -21.21 2.56
N GLY A 181 -18.43 -21.70 1.88
CA GLY A 181 -19.28 -22.79 2.36
C GLY A 181 -20.56 -22.22 2.97
N VAL A 182 -20.67 -22.20 4.31
CA VAL A 182 -21.68 -21.34 4.96
C VAL A 182 -21.35 -19.87 4.68
N GLY A 183 -20.05 -19.52 4.69
CA GLY A 183 -19.53 -18.18 4.48
C GLY A 183 -19.95 -17.19 5.57
N ASN A 184 -19.08 -16.28 5.97
CA ASN A 184 -19.48 -15.13 6.77
C ASN A 184 -19.16 -13.85 6.01
N PRO A 185 -20.16 -13.13 5.45
CA PRO A 185 -19.93 -11.86 4.78
C PRO A 185 -19.25 -10.78 5.65
N GLU A 186 -19.23 -10.93 6.97
CA GLU A 186 -18.46 -10.06 7.88
C GLU A 186 -16.95 -10.24 7.75
N ASP A 187 -16.48 -11.34 7.14
CA ASP A 187 -15.06 -11.57 6.89
C ASP A 187 -14.64 -11.07 5.49
N TRP A 188 -15.55 -10.49 4.70
CA TRP A 188 -15.32 -10.17 3.30
C TRP A 188 -14.91 -8.73 3.10
N ASP A 189 -14.04 -8.51 2.12
CA ASP A 189 -13.49 -7.18 1.85
C ASP A 189 -13.44 -6.89 0.37
N TRP A 190 -13.75 -5.66 0.01
CA TRP A 190 -13.32 -5.09 -1.26
C TRP A 190 -11.85 -4.73 -1.18
N ILE A 191 -11.08 -5.27 -2.10
CA ILE A 191 -9.68 -4.89 -2.30
C ILE A 191 -9.60 -4.03 -3.56
N ILE A 192 -9.08 -2.81 -3.40
CA ILE A 192 -9.05 -1.77 -4.43
C ILE A 192 -7.59 -1.45 -4.78
N PHE A 193 -7.29 -1.30 -6.05
CA PHE A 193 -5.97 -0.97 -6.57
C PHE A 193 -5.99 0.28 -7.44
N LEU A 194 -5.06 1.19 -7.19
CA LEU A 194 -4.76 2.34 -8.05
C LEU A 194 -3.28 2.32 -8.43
N LYS A 195 -2.99 2.61 -9.71
CA LYS A 195 -1.62 2.88 -10.17
C LYS A 195 -1.40 4.38 -10.27
N ASN A 196 -0.27 4.85 -9.77
CA ASN A 196 0.15 6.24 -9.89
C ASN A 196 0.61 6.62 -11.30
#